data_AF-A0A538PNL8-F1
#
_entry.id   AF-A0A538PNL8-F1
#
_cell.length_a   1.000
_cell.length_b   1.000
_cell.length_c   1.000
_cell.angle_alpha   90.00
_cell.angle_beta   90.00
_cell.angle_gamma   90.00
#
_symmetry.space_group_name_H-M   'P 1'
#
loop_
_entity.id
_entity.type
_entity.pdbx_description
1 polymer ?
#
loop_
_entity_poly.entity_id
_entity_poly.type
_entity_poly.pdbx_seq_one_letter_code
_entity_poly.pdbx_strand_id
1 'polypeptide(L)'
;MSSNRLVLACVIAGALPAGCASDAAFSLESSDLSGGSFSTAQIFNGFGCMGQNMSPELHWSNVPFGTKSFALTVFDPDAPTGSGFWHWTVFDIPATTKSLPANAAAGSLPAGAVQGYVDFGRPGYGGPCPPDGDTPHHYVFKLTALGVDHLGLTASAPAALVTFAARAATLGTATFTATYGRGTPGTAMHPETPTMAGFTLTSAEVAAGGTIGNEQVLNAFGCSGGNVSPSLTWSGAPAGTKSFVLTVFDPDAPTGSGFWHWLAFDIPVATTQLAKGAGSAGTSLGGGVQGYNDTGANGYAGPCPPMGDPAHHYIFTLYAIPLASLASAQMLTAAAPGGLIGFVARATATAKATFTATYGR
;
A
#
# COMPACT_ATOMS: atom_id res chain seq x y z
N MET A 1 43.54 -71.44 47.33
CA MET A 1 44.36 -70.61 46.41
C MET A 1 43.62 -70.52 45.08
N SER A 2 43.77 -69.38 44.41
CA SER A 2 43.09 -68.94 43.16
C SER A 2 41.71 -68.32 43.32
N SER A 3 41.73 -67.01 43.51
CA SER A 3 40.61 -66.08 43.30
C SER A 3 40.36 -65.93 41.80
N ASN A 4 39.11 -66.01 41.34
CA ASN A 4 38.74 -65.54 40.00
C ASN A 4 37.59 -64.54 40.09
N ARG A 5 37.92 -63.27 39.87
CA ARG A 5 37.00 -62.14 39.83
C ARG A 5 36.31 -62.14 38.46
N LEU A 6 35.00 -62.32 38.43
CA LEU A 6 34.20 -62.10 37.23
C LEU A 6 33.94 -60.60 37.08
N VAL A 7 34.59 -59.96 36.10
CA VAL A 7 34.38 -58.56 35.75
C VAL A 7 33.14 -58.47 34.87
N LEU A 8 32.12 -57.74 35.36
CA LEU A 8 30.92 -57.40 34.63
C LEU A 8 31.27 -56.32 33.58
N ALA A 9 31.34 -56.69 32.31
CA ALA A 9 31.54 -55.75 31.21
C ALA A 9 30.21 -55.03 30.91
N CYS A 10 30.14 -53.75 31.26
CA CYS A 10 29.04 -52.86 30.94
C CYS A 10 29.14 -52.47 29.45
N VAL A 11 28.26 -53.00 28.60
CA VAL A 11 28.12 -52.57 27.20
C VAL A 11 27.37 -51.25 27.20
N ILE A 12 28.10 -50.13 27.09
CA ILE A 12 27.50 -48.81 26.88
C ILE A 12 27.14 -48.71 25.40
N ALA A 13 25.86 -48.88 25.08
CA ALA A 13 25.34 -48.53 23.78
C ALA A 13 25.45 -47.00 23.62
N GLY A 14 26.37 -46.55 22.76
CA GLY A 14 26.50 -45.15 22.39
C GLY A 14 25.28 -44.71 21.57
N ALA A 15 24.29 -44.11 22.24
CA ALA A 15 23.28 -43.31 21.57
C ALA A 15 23.95 -42.04 21.05
N LEU A 16 24.12 -41.95 19.73
CA LEU A 16 24.41 -40.69 19.05
C LEU A 16 23.30 -39.71 19.42
N PRO A 17 23.60 -38.47 19.86
CA PRO A 17 22.57 -37.46 19.98
C PRO A 17 22.06 -37.19 18.56
N ALA A 18 20.79 -37.49 18.32
CA ALA A 18 20.07 -36.95 17.18
C ALA A 18 20.13 -35.43 17.33
N GLY A 19 21.00 -34.78 16.56
CA GLY A 19 20.99 -33.33 16.45
C GLY A 19 19.60 -32.95 15.96
N CYS A 20 18.84 -32.24 16.80
CA CYS A 20 17.66 -31.55 16.34
C CYS A 20 18.12 -30.64 15.19
N ALA A 21 17.71 -30.95 13.96
CA ALA A 21 17.73 -29.96 12.91
C ALA A 21 16.91 -28.79 13.44
N SER A 22 17.53 -27.61 13.62
CA SER A 22 16.75 -26.41 13.88
C SER A 22 15.84 -26.24 12.68
N ASP A 23 14.52 -26.22 12.90
CA ASP A 23 13.56 -25.85 11.88
C ASP A 23 13.90 -24.40 11.50
N ALA A 24 14.63 -24.23 10.40
CA ALA A 24 15.13 -22.92 10.01
C ALA A 24 13.92 -22.03 9.69
N ALA A 25 13.97 -20.76 10.09
CA ALA A 25 12.84 -19.86 9.89
C ALA A 25 12.59 -19.62 8.39
N PHE A 26 11.31 -19.42 8.02
CA PHE A 26 10.94 -18.98 6.67
C PHE A 26 11.74 -17.73 6.31
N SER A 27 12.52 -17.79 5.23
CA SER A 27 13.44 -16.70 4.83
C SER A 27 13.12 -16.18 3.44
N LEU A 28 13.39 -14.89 3.21
CA LEU A 28 13.33 -14.22 1.92
C LEU A 28 14.60 -13.39 1.79
N GLU A 29 15.32 -13.56 0.69
CA GLU A 29 16.63 -12.97 0.44
C GLU A 29 16.78 -12.55 -1.02
N SER A 30 17.80 -11.76 -1.30
CA SER A 30 18.14 -11.28 -2.65
C SER A 30 19.65 -11.17 -2.80
N SER A 31 20.23 -11.81 -3.81
CA SER A 31 21.65 -11.60 -4.12
C SER A 31 21.92 -10.20 -4.67
N ASP A 32 20.94 -9.58 -5.34
CA ASP A 32 21.06 -8.24 -5.90
C ASP A 32 21.09 -7.15 -4.82
N LEU A 33 20.62 -7.46 -3.61
CA LEU A 33 20.49 -6.53 -2.48
C LEU A 33 21.23 -7.00 -1.23
N SER A 34 22.23 -7.87 -1.36
CA SER A 34 22.95 -8.49 -0.22
C SER A 34 23.63 -7.50 0.73
N GLY A 35 23.88 -6.27 0.27
CA GLY A 35 24.40 -5.16 1.08
C GLY A 35 23.33 -4.28 1.74
N GLY A 36 22.03 -4.61 1.59
CA GLY A 36 20.92 -3.80 2.10
C GLY A 36 20.71 -2.49 1.35
N SER A 37 21.21 -2.38 0.11
CA SER A 37 21.09 -1.18 -0.72
C SER A 37 20.86 -1.52 -2.19
N PHE A 38 20.24 -0.58 -2.91
CA PHE A 38 19.91 -0.74 -4.31
C PHE A 38 21.05 -0.35 -5.24
N SER A 39 21.21 -1.08 -6.35
CA SER A 39 22.07 -0.69 -7.47
C SER A 39 21.29 0.11 -8.52
N THR A 40 21.99 0.66 -9.51
CA THR A 40 21.35 1.34 -10.65
C THR A 40 20.39 0.46 -11.44
N ALA A 41 20.55 -0.87 -11.38
CA ALA A 41 19.62 -1.79 -12.03
C ALA A 41 18.20 -1.67 -11.48
N GLN A 42 18.07 -1.57 -10.14
CA GLN A 42 16.77 -1.59 -9.49
C GLN A 42 16.11 -0.20 -9.36
N ILE A 43 16.87 0.89 -9.45
CA ILE A 43 16.35 2.28 -9.31
C ILE A 43 15.33 2.60 -10.41
N PHE A 44 14.31 3.40 -10.09
CA PHE A 44 13.27 3.79 -11.06
C PHE A 44 13.83 4.60 -12.24
N ASN A 45 13.13 4.56 -13.38
CA ASN A 45 13.44 5.38 -14.55
C ASN A 45 12.28 6.35 -14.82
N GLY A 46 12.29 7.48 -14.11
CA GLY A 46 11.19 8.44 -14.05
C GLY A 46 11.28 9.27 -12.77
N PHE A 47 10.45 10.32 -12.66
CA PHE A 47 10.41 11.22 -11.48
C PHE A 47 11.80 11.79 -11.10
N GLY A 48 12.64 12.04 -12.12
CA GLY A 48 14.01 12.50 -11.96
C GLY A 48 15.04 11.42 -11.61
N CYS A 49 14.64 10.16 -11.44
CA CYS A 49 15.55 9.01 -11.34
C CYS A 49 15.85 8.43 -12.72
N MET A 50 17.05 7.85 -12.89
CA MET A 50 17.58 7.33 -14.16
C MET A 50 18.13 5.90 -14.03
N GLY A 51 17.52 5.07 -13.19
CA GLY A 51 17.89 3.65 -13.08
C GLY A 51 17.35 2.81 -14.24
N GLN A 52 17.55 1.49 -14.15
CA GLN A 52 17.07 0.54 -15.18
C GLN A 52 15.68 -0.03 -14.87
N ASN A 53 15.15 0.24 -13.67
CA ASN A 53 13.84 -0.21 -13.19
C ASN A 53 13.62 -1.73 -13.30
N MET A 54 14.65 -2.51 -13.01
CA MET A 54 14.60 -3.97 -13.03
C MET A 54 14.27 -4.48 -11.63
N SER A 55 13.28 -5.36 -11.48
CA SER A 55 13.01 -5.99 -10.18
C SER A 55 14.23 -6.81 -9.73
N PRO A 56 14.60 -6.84 -8.44
CA PRO A 56 15.70 -7.67 -7.97
C PRO A 56 15.36 -9.17 -8.08
N GLU A 57 16.39 -10.01 -8.17
CA GLU A 57 16.28 -11.44 -7.87
C GLU A 57 15.78 -11.63 -6.43
N LEU A 58 14.90 -12.60 -6.21
CA LEU A 58 14.39 -12.93 -4.89
C LEU A 58 14.33 -14.45 -4.75
N HIS A 59 14.85 -14.99 -3.67
CA HIS A 59 14.72 -16.41 -3.33
C HIS A 59 14.31 -16.59 -1.88
N TRP A 60 13.67 -17.72 -1.60
CA TRP A 60 13.16 -18.03 -0.27
C TRP A 60 13.32 -19.51 0.08
N SER A 61 13.42 -19.77 1.38
CA SER A 61 13.64 -21.11 1.92
C SER A 61 12.81 -21.35 3.18
N ASN A 62 12.69 -22.61 3.61
CA ASN A 62 11.93 -23.01 4.81
C ASN A 62 10.46 -22.56 4.80
N VAL A 63 9.80 -22.80 3.66
CA VAL A 63 8.39 -22.45 3.44
C VAL A 63 7.49 -23.17 4.46
N PRO A 64 6.55 -22.46 5.12
CA PRO A 64 5.62 -23.06 6.08
C PRO A 64 4.84 -24.24 5.48
N PHE A 65 4.61 -25.28 6.28
CA PHE A 65 3.78 -26.41 5.87
C PHE A 65 2.36 -25.95 5.48
N GLY A 66 1.80 -26.55 4.43
CA GLY A 66 0.47 -26.21 3.94
C GLY A 66 0.41 -25.02 2.98
N THR A 67 1.55 -24.40 2.66
CA THR A 67 1.61 -23.32 1.67
C THR A 67 1.19 -23.80 0.29
N LYS A 68 0.27 -23.06 -0.33
CA LYS A 68 -0.31 -23.33 -1.65
C LYS A 68 0.03 -22.25 -2.68
N SER A 69 0.15 -21.01 -2.22
CA SER A 69 0.66 -19.90 -3.02
C SER A 69 1.45 -18.91 -2.17
N PHE A 70 2.10 -17.95 -2.82
CA PHE A 70 2.72 -16.80 -2.17
C PHE A 70 2.17 -15.46 -2.68
N ALA A 71 2.23 -14.46 -1.81
CA ALA A 71 2.11 -13.05 -2.18
C ALA A 71 3.38 -12.29 -1.78
N LEU A 72 4.00 -11.63 -2.75
CA LEU A 72 5.15 -10.74 -2.59
C LEU A 72 4.68 -9.29 -2.65
N THR A 73 5.14 -8.47 -1.71
CA THR A 73 4.98 -7.01 -1.75
C THR A 73 6.30 -6.29 -1.51
N VAL A 74 6.47 -5.13 -2.14
CA VAL A 74 7.56 -4.18 -1.87
C VAL A 74 6.92 -2.85 -1.51
N PHE A 75 7.23 -2.35 -0.32
CA PHE A 75 6.59 -1.16 0.25
C PHE A 75 7.61 -0.21 0.85
N ASP A 76 7.42 1.08 0.57
CA ASP A 76 8.16 2.18 1.17
C ASP A 76 7.25 2.90 2.19
N PRO A 77 7.44 2.70 3.51
CA PRO A 77 6.66 3.40 4.53
C PRO A 77 7.10 4.86 4.73
N ASP A 78 8.28 5.23 4.24
CA ASP A 78 8.88 6.56 4.45
C ASP A 78 8.39 7.57 3.41
N ALA A 79 7.80 7.10 2.30
CA ALA A 79 7.24 7.95 1.27
C ALA A 79 6.18 8.95 1.84
N PRO A 80 6.33 10.26 1.58
CA PRO A 80 5.52 11.32 2.21
C PRO A 80 4.14 11.49 1.55
N THR A 81 3.38 10.41 1.47
CA THR A 81 2.06 10.35 0.81
C THR A 81 0.90 10.40 1.82
N GLY A 82 1.18 10.00 3.07
CA GLY A 82 0.19 9.69 4.09
C GLY A 82 -0.13 8.19 4.22
N SER A 83 0.30 7.37 3.26
CA SER A 83 0.05 5.92 3.21
C SER A 83 1.29 5.10 2.83
N GLY A 84 2.48 5.69 2.82
CA GLY A 84 3.66 5.09 2.16
C GLY A 84 3.48 4.94 0.64
N PHE A 85 4.24 4.05 0.03
CA PHE A 85 4.22 3.82 -1.43
C PHE A 85 4.45 2.34 -1.76
N TRP A 86 3.53 1.74 -2.51
CA TRP A 86 3.67 0.38 -3.02
C TRP A 86 4.52 0.37 -4.29
N HIS A 87 5.62 -0.38 -4.25
CA HIS A 87 6.60 -0.48 -5.34
C HIS A 87 6.43 -1.73 -6.19
N TRP A 88 5.94 -2.82 -5.62
CA TRP A 88 5.65 -4.05 -6.35
C TRP A 88 4.65 -4.90 -5.58
N THR A 89 3.77 -5.59 -6.29
CA THR A 89 2.92 -6.63 -5.74
C THR A 89 2.78 -7.76 -6.74
N VAL A 90 3.00 -8.99 -6.28
CA VAL A 90 2.79 -10.21 -7.06
C VAL A 90 2.08 -11.21 -6.16
N PHE A 91 0.99 -11.82 -6.63
CA PHE A 91 0.23 -12.79 -5.85
C PHE A 91 -0.10 -14.02 -6.70
N ASP A 92 -0.68 -15.04 -6.07
CA ASP A 92 -0.95 -16.35 -6.67
C ASP A 92 0.33 -17.00 -7.25
N ILE A 93 1.49 -16.71 -6.66
CA ILE A 93 2.75 -17.34 -7.02
C ILE A 93 2.68 -18.81 -6.58
N PRO A 94 2.85 -19.81 -7.47
CA PRO A 94 2.69 -21.22 -7.10
C PRO A 94 3.63 -21.66 -5.96
N ALA A 95 3.16 -22.51 -5.03
CA ALA A 95 3.99 -23.02 -3.93
C ALA A 95 5.28 -23.76 -4.35
N THR A 96 5.32 -24.24 -5.60
CA THR A 96 6.49 -24.88 -6.19
C THR A 96 7.60 -23.89 -6.57
N THR A 97 7.27 -22.61 -6.76
CA THR A 97 8.24 -21.54 -6.99
C THR A 97 9.08 -21.31 -5.74
N LYS A 98 10.40 -21.21 -5.92
CA LYS A 98 11.40 -20.95 -4.85
C LYS A 98 12.17 -19.66 -5.04
N SER A 99 12.06 -19.06 -6.22
CA SER A 99 12.68 -17.78 -6.54
C SER A 99 11.98 -17.08 -7.70
N LEU A 100 12.22 -15.78 -7.81
CA LEU A 100 11.95 -14.95 -8.96
C LEU A 100 13.30 -14.44 -9.50
N PRO A 101 13.60 -14.61 -10.80
CA PRO A 101 14.85 -14.11 -11.36
C PRO A 101 14.89 -12.57 -11.34
N ALA A 102 16.10 -12.01 -11.45
CA ALA A 102 16.26 -10.59 -11.73
C ALA A 102 15.42 -10.17 -12.94
N ASN A 103 14.76 -9.02 -12.83
CA ASN A 103 13.83 -8.46 -13.79
C ASN A 103 12.61 -9.34 -14.11
N ALA A 104 12.20 -10.25 -13.21
CA ALA A 104 10.98 -11.05 -13.38
C ALA A 104 9.73 -10.21 -13.70
N ALA A 105 9.66 -8.97 -13.19
CA ALA A 105 8.55 -8.07 -13.44
C ALA A 105 8.32 -7.76 -14.94
N ALA A 106 9.35 -7.88 -15.79
CA ALA A 106 9.29 -7.63 -17.22
C ALA A 106 8.75 -8.81 -18.06
N GLY A 107 8.31 -9.90 -17.42
CA GLY A 107 7.64 -11.02 -18.12
C GLY A 107 8.19 -12.41 -17.82
N SER A 108 8.96 -12.58 -16.73
CA SER A 108 9.47 -13.90 -16.30
C SER A 108 8.84 -14.36 -14.98
N LEU A 109 7.62 -13.92 -14.69
CA LEU A 109 6.85 -14.44 -13.56
C LEU A 109 6.39 -15.88 -13.83
N PRO A 110 6.32 -16.74 -12.80
CA PRO A 110 5.79 -18.09 -12.92
C PRO A 110 4.35 -18.10 -13.47
N ALA A 111 4.00 -19.15 -14.23
CA ALA A 111 2.64 -19.33 -14.70
C ALA A 111 1.65 -19.37 -13.53
N GLY A 112 0.55 -18.61 -13.63
CA GLY A 112 -0.45 -18.46 -12.58
C GLY A 112 -0.22 -17.27 -11.66
N ALA A 113 1.00 -16.74 -11.56
CA ALA A 113 1.28 -15.53 -10.79
C ALA A 113 0.67 -14.30 -11.46
N VAL A 114 0.12 -13.40 -10.65
CA VAL A 114 -0.50 -12.15 -11.09
C VAL A 114 0.29 -10.97 -10.54
N GLN A 115 0.64 -10.03 -11.40
CA GLN A 115 1.24 -8.77 -11.01
C GLN A 115 0.13 -7.74 -10.72
N GLY A 116 0.09 -7.24 -9.49
CA GLY A 116 -0.94 -6.32 -8.99
C GLY A 116 -0.65 -4.86 -9.30
N TYR A 117 -1.67 -4.01 -9.17
CA TYR A 117 -1.61 -2.58 -9.39
C TYR A 117 -0.90 -1.86 -8.23
N VAL A 118 0.05 -1.00 -8.54
CA VAL A 118 0.88 -0.31 -7.53
C VAL A 118 0.84 1.20 -7.67
N ASP A 119 1.51 1.92 -6.77
CA ASP A 119 1.36 3.37 -6.66
C ASP A 119 1.93 4.17 -7.86
N PHE A 120 2.62 3.50 -8.77
CA PHE A 120 3.03 4.03 -10.08
C PHE A 120 1.90 4.10 -11.12
N GLY A 121 0.66 3.72 -10.77
CA GLY A 121 -0.50 3.79 -11.65
C GLY A 121 -0.52 2.72 -12.73
N ARG A 122 0.07 1.55 -12.47
CA ARG A 122 0.03 0.37 -13.35
C ARG A 122 0.44 -0.89 -12.59
N PRO A 123 0.13 -2.09 -13.10
CA PRO A 123 0.79 -3.31 -12.65
C PRO A 123 2.27 -3.27 -13.01
N GLY A 124 3.13 -3.65 -12.07
CA GLY A 124 4.57 -3.50 -12.29
C GLY A 124 5.42 -3.48 -11.05
N TYR A 125 6.72 -3.71 -11.25
CA TYR A 125 7.76 -3.20 -10.37
C TYR A 125 8.07 -1.75 -10.77
N GLY A 126 8.08 -0.85 -9.79
CA GLY A 126 8.74 0.44 -9.89
C GLY A 126 9.79 0.55 -8.80
N GLY A 127 11.01 0.92 -9.19
CA GLY A 127 12.15 1.02 -8.29
C GLY A 127 12.07 2.17 -7.29
N PRO A 128 13.05 2.26 -6.37
CA PRO A 128 13.16 3.38 -5.47
C PRO A 128 13.38 4.69 -6.23
N CYS A 129 12.70 5.75 -5.79
CA CYS A 129 12.92 7.11 -6.27
C CYS A 129 12.44 8.14 -5.23
N PRO A 130 13.06 8.19 -4.04
CA PRO A 130 12.66 9.08 -2.97
C PRO A 130 12.90 10.55 -3.37
N PRO A 131 12.30 11.53 -2.70
CA PRO A 131 12.63 12.93 -2.86
C PRO A 131 14.15 13.20 -2.77
N ASP A 132 14.64 14.22 -3.48
CA ASP A 132 16.05 14.59 -3.43
C ASP A 132 16.39 15.23 -2.07
N GLY A 133 17.45 14.76 -1.42
CA GLY A 133 17.90 15.26 -0.12
C GLY A 133 17.15 14.72 1.09
N ASP A 134 16.25 13.75 0.91
CA ASP A 134 15.63 13.01 2.01
C ASP A 134 16.63 12.11 2.75
N THR A 135 16.27 11.71 3.98
CA THR A 135 16.92 10.55 4.61
C THR A 135 16.70 9.30 3.75
N PRO A 136 17.64 8.35 3.67
CA PRO A 136 17.41 7.12 2.91
C PRO A 136 16.11 6.43 3.32
N HIS A 137 15.25 6.13 2.35
CA HIS A 137 14.01 5.40 2.57
C HIS A 137 14.27 3.90 2.72
N HIS A 138 13.38 3.23 3.42
CA HIS A 138 13.34 1.79 3.64
C HIS A 138 12.36 1.14 2.68
N TYR A 139 12.81 0.13 1.96
CA TYR A 139 11.99 -0.64 1.03
C TYR A 139 11.84 -2.03 1.60
N VAL A 140 10.66 -2.30 2.17
CA VAL A 140 10.33 -3.55 2.85
C VAL A 140 9.85 -4.55 1.82
N PHE A 141 10.67 -5.58 1.59
CA PHE A 141 10.29 -6.76 0.83
C PHE A 141 9.62 -7.74 1.78
N LYS A 142 8.40 -8.17 1.45
CA LYS A 142 7.64 -9.12 2.25
C LYS A 142 7.09 -10.23 1.36
N LEU A 143 7.42 -11.46 1.69
CA LEU A 143 6.81 -12.65 1.12
C LEU A 143 5.87 -13.27 2.15
N THR A 144 4.63 -13.49 1.75
CA THR A 144 3.57 -14.09 2.55
C THR A 144 3.25 -15.46 1.99
N ALA A 145 3.39 -16.51 2.80
CA ALA A 145 2.99 -17.87 2.47
C ALA A 145 1.50 -18.05 2.76
N LEU A 146 0.74 -18.53 1.78
CA LEU A 146 -0.72 -18.58 1.83
C LEU A 146 -1.25 -20.02 1.77
N GLY A 147 -2.27 -20.32 2.57
CA GLY A 147 -2.96 -21.63 2.59
C GLY A 147 -3.99 -21.83 1.47
N VAL A 148 -4.11 -20.89 0.54
CA VAL A 148 -5.00 -20.93 -0.62
C VAL A 148 -4.19 -20.86 -1.92
N ASP A 149 -4.69 -21.48 -2.98
CA ASP A 149 -4.02 -21.44 -4.30
C ASP A 149 -4.18 -20.08 -4.98
N HIS A 150 -5.33 -19.43 -4.79
CA HIS A 150 -5.69 -18.16 -5.42
C HIS A 150 -6.39 -17.21 -4.47
N LEU A 151 -6.06 -15.91 -4.55
CA LEU A 151 -6.77 -14.84 -3.85
C LEU A 151 -8.07 -14.41 -4.55
N GLY A 152 -8.28 -14.80 -5.81
CA GLY A 152 -9.45 -14.40 -6.59
C GLY A 152 -9.44 -12.93 -7.02
N LEU A 153 -8.25 -12.32 -7.07
CA LEU A 153 -8.02 -10.94 -7.48
C LEU A 153 -7.47 -10.90 -8.91
N THR A 154 -7.52 -9.72 -9.54
CA THR A 154 -6.97 -9.50 -10.89
C THR A 154 -5.80 -8.52 -10.84
N ALA A 155 -5.12 -8.32 -11.97
CA ALA A 155 -4.01 -7.37 -12.06
C ALA A 155 -4.42 -5.91 -11.74
N SER A 156 -5.71 -5.58 -11.76
CA SER A 156 -6.19 -4.26 -11.37
C SER A 156 -6.29 -4.09 -9.84
N ALA A 157 -6.18 -5.16 -9.06
CA ALA A 157 -6.26 -5.08 -7.61
C ALA A 157 -5.11 -4.23 -7.04
N PRO A 158 -5.40 -3.15 -6.30
CA PRO A 158 -4.39 -2.37 -5.59
C PRO A 158 -3.69 -3.21 -4.53
N ALA A 159 -2.42 -2.91 -4.26
CA ALA A 159 -1.63 -3.62 -3.27
C ALA A 159 -2.29 -3.70 -1.88
N ALA A 160 -2.97 -2.63 -1.42
CA ALA A 160 -3.72 -2.62 -0.16
C ALA A 160 -4.85 -3.68 -0.13
N LEU A 161 -5.54 -3.89 -1.26
CA LEU A 161 -6.56 -4.95 -1.38
C LEU A 161 -5.94 -6.35 -1.40
N VAL A 162 -4.79 -6.50 -2.07
CA VAL A 162 -4.04 -7.78 -2.08
C VAL A 162 -3.58 -8.13 -0.68
N THR A 163 -2.99 -7.19 0.06
CA THR A 163 -2.55 -7.45 1.44
C THR A 163 -3.71 -7.75 2.35
N PHE A 164 -4.84 -7.04 2.20
CA PHE A 164 -6.06 -7.32 2.96
C PHE A 164 -6.59 -8.73 2.70
N ALA A 165 -6.74 -9.13 1.43
CA ALA A 165 -7.26 -10.44 1.04
C ALA A 165 -6.36 -11.59 1.52
N ALA A 166 -5.04 -11.38 1.54
CA ALA A 166 -4.06 -12.37 1.97
C ALA A 166 -4.11 -12.68 3.48
N ARG A 167 -4.64 -11.78 4.33
CA ARG A 167 -4.57 -11.89 5.80
C ARG A 167 -5.15 -13.21 6.31
N ALA A 168 -6.37 -13.54 5.91
CA ALA A 168 -7.08 -14.72 6.41
C ALA A 168 -6.43 -16.05 5.98
N ALA A 169 -5.63 -16.03 4.91
CA ALA A 169 -4.95 -17.22 4.39
C ALA A 169 -3.47 -17.30 4.81
N THR A 170 -2.95 -16.34 5.59
CA THR A 170 -1.53 -16.28 5.93
C THR A 170 -1.11 -17.41 6.87
N LEU A 171 -0.09 -18.17 6.45
CA LEU A 171 0.55 -19.22 7.25
C LEU A 171 1.89 -18.77 7.85
N GLY A 172 2.54 -17.79 7.23
CA GLY A 172 3.80 -17.23 7.69
C GLY A 172 4.30 -16.15 6.74
N THR A 173 5.24 -15.33 7.21
CA THR A 173 5.82 -14.24 6.44
C THR A 173 7.34 -14.21 6.61
N ALA A 174 8.05 -13.86 5.55
CA ALA A 174 9.47 -13.56 5.58
C ALA A 174 9.70 -12.16 5.01
N THR A 175 10.61 -11.40 5.62
CA THR A 175 10.86 -10.00 5.25
C THR A 175 12.34 -9.67 5.28
N PHE A 176 12.77 -8.79 4.38
CA PHE A 176 14.02 -8.04 4.52
C PHE A 176 13.80 -6.61 4.04
N THR A 177 14.73 -5.72 4.41
CA THR A 177 14.68 -4.31 4.04
C THR A 177 15.94 -3.91 3.31
N ALA A 178 15.79 -3.20 2.20
CA ALA A 178 16.88 -2.49 1.54
C ALA A 178 16.64 -0.99 1.63
N THR A 179 17.69 -0.19 1.51
CA THR A 179 17.61 1.27 1.62
C THR A 179 18.12 1.97 0.37
N TYR A 180 17.52 3.11 0.05
CA TYR A 180 18.01 4.00 -1.01
C TYR A 180 17.67 5.46 -0.70
N GLY A 181 18.63 6.34 -0.97
CA GLY A 181 18.47 7.80 -0.94
C GLY A 181 19.16 8.42 -2.15
N ARG A 182 18.79 9.64 -2.51
CA ARG A 182 19.45 10.40 -3.59
C ARG A 182 19.71 11.85 -3.18
N GLY A 183 20.69 12.46 -3.84
CA GLY A 183 21.22 13.77 -3.45
C GLY A 183 22.12 13.67 -2.22
N THR A 184 22.52 14.82 -1.69
CA THR A 184 23.21 14.88 -0.39
C THR A 184 22.18 14.61 0.69
N PRO A 185 22.29 13.54 1.51
CA PRO A 185 21.31 13.26 2.55
C PRO A 185 21.16 14.47 3.47
N GLY A 186 20.00 15.09 3.41
CA GLY A 186 19.62 16.19 4.28
C GLY A 186 18.70 15.70 5.40
N THR A 187 18.34 16.62 6.28
CA THR A 187 17.22 16.44 7.21
C THR A 187 15.93 16.96 6.58
N ALA A 188 15.76 16.79 5.26
CA ALA A 188 14.59 17.32 4.56
C ALA A 188 13.35 16.77 5.25
N MET A 189 12.61 17.66 5.89
CA MET A 189 11.35 17.33 6.53
C MET A 189 10.30 17.73 5.52
N HIS A 190 9.41 16.81 5.15
CA HIS A 190 8.22 17.16 4.37
C HIS A 190 7.27 17.91 5.29
N PRO A 191 7.19 19.25 5.22
CA PRO A 191 6.34 19.98 6.14
C PRO A 191 4.91 19.56 5.89
N GLU A 192 4.19 19.25 6.97
CA GLU A 192 2.76 18.99 6.88
C GLU A 192 2.06 20.17 6.23
N THR A 193 1.19 19.90 5.25
CA THR A 193 0.38 20.94 4.60
C THR A 193 -0.38 21.71 5.70
N PRO A 194 -0.26 23.05 5.77
CA PRO A 194 -0.83 23.80 6.87
C PRO A 194 -2.36 23.75 6.85
N THR A 195 -2.96 23.55 8.01
CA THR A 195 -4.40 23.79 8.20
C THR A 195 -4.62 25.30 8.32
N MET A 196 -5.47 25.87 7.46
CA MET A 196 -5.73 27.31 7.46
C MET A 196 -7.03 27.65 8.21
N ALA A 197 -6.96 28.58 9.15
CA ALA A 197 -8.14 29.11 9.82
C ALA A 197 -9.10 29.75 8.80
N GLY A 198 -10.36 29.32 8.81
CA GLY A 198 -11.40 29.81 7.89
C GLY A 198 -11.55 29.01 6.60
N PHE A 199 -10.61 28.11 6.26
CA PHE A 199 -10.82 27.13 5.19
C PHE A 199 -11.57 25.92 5.76
N THR A 200 -12.83 25.74 5.37
CA THR A 200 -13.73 24.74 5.96
C THR A 200 -14.13 23.68 4.95
N LEU A 201 -14.34 22.45 5.44
CA LEU A 201 -14.92 21.33 4.71
C LEU A 201 -15.97 20.67 5.62
N THR A 202 -17.19 20.50 5.13
CA THR A 202 -18.31 19.91 5.88
C THR A 202 -19.14 18.98 5.01
N SER A 203 -19.94 18.14 5.67
CA SER A 203 -20.96 17.30 5.03
C SER A 203 -22.27 17.38 5.82
N ALA A 204 -23.40 17.30 5.12
CA ALA A 204 -24.71 17.21 5.76
C ALA A 204 -24.99 15.81 6.30
N GLU A 205 -24.51 14.77 5.61
CA GLU A 205 -24.74 13.36 5.99
C GLU A 205 -23.72 12.85 7.01
N VAL A 206 -22.48 13.37 6.96
CA VAL A 206 -21.37 12.90 7.80
C VAL A 206 -20.85 14.05 8.67
N ALA A 207 -21.29 14.09 9.92
CA ALA A 207 -20.83 15.10 10.88
C ALA A 207 -19.37 14.84 11.32
N ALA A 208 -18.61 15.92 11.57
CA ALA A 208 -17.28 15.82 12.15
C ALA A 208 -17.34 15.19 13.55
N GLY A 209 -16.54 14.15 13.78
CA GLY A 209 -16.56 13.31 14.98
C GLY A 209 -17.78 12.38 15.09
N GLY A 210 -18.67 12.38 14.09
CA GLY A 210 -19.86 11.55 14.05
C GLY A 210 -19.61 10.16 13.46
N THR A 211 -20.67 9.34 13.46
CA THR A 211 -20.67 8.01 12.85
C THR A 211 -21.23 8.09 11.43
N ILE A 212 -20.56 7.44 10.47
CA ILE A 212 -21.01 7.36 9.09
C ILE A 212 -22.25 6.47 9.01
N GLY A 213 -23.32 6.98 8.39
CA GLY A 213 -24.57 6.25 8.22
C GLY A 213 -24.51 5.18 7.12
N ASN A 214 -25.44 4.22 7.18
CA ASN A 214 -25.47 3.08 6.25
C ASN A 214 -25.65 3.49 4.76
N GLU A 215 -26.15 4.69 4.48
CA GLU A 215 -26.24 5.21 3.11
C GLU A 215 -24.85 5.35 2.46
N GLN A 216 -23.83 5.74 3.24
CA GLN A 216 -22.46 5.91 2.79
C GLN A 216 -21.65 4.60 2.83
N VAL A 217 -22.05 3.61 3.64
CA VAL A 217 -21.37 2.31 3.80
C VAL A 217 -21.30 1.56 2.46
N LEU A 218 -20.20 0.83 2.22
CA LEU A 218 -20.01 0.04 1.00
C LEU A 218 -21.09 -1.06 0.87
N ASN A 219 -21.38 -1.50 -0.34
CA ASN A 219 -22.30 -2.61 -0.64
C ASN A 219 -21.58 -3.86 -1.19
N ALA A 220 -20.32 -4.02 -0.79
CA ALA A 220 -19.42 -5.11 -1.16
C ALA A 220 -18.62 -5.55 0.08
N PHE A 221 -17.78 -6.59 -0.07
CA PHE A 221 -16.94 -7.13 1.01
C PHE A 221 -17.72 -7.51 2.29
N GLY A 222 -18.95 -7.99 2.08
CA GLY A 222 -19.88 -8.37 3.15
C GLY A 222 -20.58 -7.19 3.82
N CYS A 223 -20.41 -5.96 3.36
CA CYS A 223 -21.25 -4.82 3.73
C CYS A 223 -22.45 -4.67 2.77
N SER A 224 -23.53 -4.05 3.23
CA SER A 224 -24.80 -3.91 2.51
C SER A 224 -25.35 -2.47 2.54
N GLY A 225 -24.45 -1.49 2.62
CA GLY A 225 -24.81 -0.07 2.63
C GLY A 225 -25.30 0.44 1.26
N GLY A 226 -25.44 1.76 1.14
CA GLY A 226 -25.84 2.41 -0.11
C GLY A 226 -24.68 2.69 -1.08
N ASN A 227 -23.44 2.71 -0.58
CA ASN A 227 -22.24 3.18 -1.28
C ASN A 227 -22.41 4.56 -1.94
N VAL A 228 -23.19 5.45 -1.31
CA VAL A 228 -23.46 6.80 -1.83
C VAL A 228 -22.51 7.78 -1.17
N SER A 229 -21.61 8.39 -1.94
CA SER A 229 -20.68 9.41 -1.41
C SER A 229 -21.45 10.53 -0.70
N PRO A 230 -20.99 11.04 0.45
CA PRO A 230 -21.68 12.13 1.12
C PRO A 230 -21.61 13.41 0.28
N SER A 231 -22.54 14.34 0.52
CA SER A 231 -22.35 15.71 0.05
C SER A 231 -21.15 16.31 0.76
N LEU A 232 -20.39 17.15 0.05
CA LEU A 232 -19.26 17.88 0.62
C LEU A 232 -19.40 19.34 0.22
N THR A 233 -19.29 20.25 1.18
CA THR A 233 -19.31 21.70 0.95
C THR A 233 -18.09 22.32 1.60
N TRP A 234 -17.49 23.30 0.94
CA TRP A 234 -16.33 24.01 1.47
C TRP A 234 -16.38 25.49 1.18
N SER A 235 -15.67 26.26 2.00
CA SER A 235 -15.57 27.72 1.87
C SER A 235 -14.26 28.23 2.45
N GLY A 236 -13.88 29.47 2.10
CA GLY A 236 -12.69 30.11 2.65
C GLY A 236 -11.37 29.55 2.11
N ALA A 237 -11.35 29.06 0.87
CA ALA A 237 -10.11 28.65 0.22
C ALA A 237 -9.11 29.83 0.14
N PRO A 238 -7.81 29.59 0.36
CA PRO A 238 -6.79 30.65 0.32
C PRO A 238 -6.76 31.38 -1.04
N ALA A 239 -6.38 32.65 -1.02
CA ALA A 239 -6.09 33.40 -2.25
C ALA A 239 -5.03 32.67 -3.09
N GLY A 240 -5.22 32.65 -4.40
CA GLY A 240 -4.32 31.95 -5.34
C GLY A 240 -4.64 30.47 -5.55
N THR A 241 -5.63 29.90 -4.86
CA THR A 241 -6.18 28.57 -5.17
C THR A 241 -6.73 28.55 -6.60
N LYS A 242 -6.41 27.52 -7.38
CA LYS A 242 -6.87 27.33 -8.77
C LYS A 242 -7.61 26.01 -8.99
N SER A 243 -7.34 25.01 -8.18
CA SER A 243 -8.10 23.76 -8.13
C SER A 243 -8.07 23.15 -6.73
N PHE A 244 -8.84 22.09 -6.53
CA PHE A 244 -8.83 21.29 -5.30
C PHE A 244 -8.49 19.82 -5.56
N VAL A 245 -7.90 19.19 -4.54
CA VAL A 245 -7.81 17.73 -4.41
C VAL A 245 -8.62 17.32 -3.19
N LEU A 246 -9.47 16.30 -3.35
CA LEU A 246 -10.22 15.66 -2.28
C LEU A 246 -9.68 14.25 -2.05
N THR A 247 -9.47 13.90 -0.78
CA THR A 247 -9.18 12.54 -0.36
C THR A 247 -10.10 12.10 0.78
N VAL A 248 -10.42 10.80 0.80
CA VAL A 248 -11.03 10.09 1.92
C VAL A 248 -10.15 8.88 2.23
N PHE A 249 -9.59 8.85 3.43
CA PHE A 249 -8.58 7.86 3.83
C PHE A 249 -8.93 7.21 5.17
N ASP A 250 -8.78 5.90 5.24
CA ASP A 250 -8.88 5.08 6.44
C ASP A 250 -7.48 4.65 6.88
N PRO A 251 -6.87 5.28 7.91
CA PRO A 251 -5.56 4.89 8.40
C PRO A 251 -5.58 3.60 9.24
N ASP A 252 -6.75 3.17 9.71
CA ASP A 252 -6.92 2.03 10.61
C ASP A 252 -7.02 0.71 9.83
N ALA A 253 -7.28 0.79 8.52
CA ALA A 253 -7.34 -0.38 7.66
C ALA A 253 -6.05 -1.23 7.74
N PRO A 254 -6.15 -2.54 8.06
CA PRO A 254 -5.01 -3.39 8.41
C PRO A 254 -4.28 -3.93 7.16
N THR A 255 -3.87 -3.05 6.27
CA THR A 255 -3.21 -3.35 4.99
C THR A 255 -1.71 -3.09 5.01
N GLY A 256 -1.23 -2.36 6.03
CA GLY A 256 0.12 -1.79 6.12
C GLY A 256 0.22 -0.35 5.59
N SER A 257 -0.77 0.11 4.82
CA SER A 257 -0.81 1.44 4.20
C SER A 257 -2.11 2.21 4.46
N GLY A 258 -2.99 1.71 5.33
CA GLY A 258 -4.37 2.19 5.39
C GLY A 258 -5.14 1.86 4.09
N PHE A 259 -6.23 2.60 3.83
CA PHE A 259 -7.09 2.38 2.66
C PHE A 259 -7.65 3.69 2.13
N TRP A 260 -7.43 3.96 0.84
CA TRP A 260 -8.00 5.10 0.13
C TRP A 260 -9.41 4.78 -0.37
N HIS A 261 -10.39 5.52 0.14
CA HIS A 261 -11.82 5.34 -0.12
C HIS A 261 -12.34 6.24 -1.24
N TRP A 262 -11.79 7.45 -1.39
CA TRP A 262 -12.16 8.34 -2.47
C TRP A 262 -11.03 9.32 -2.77
N LEU A 263 -10.74 9.49 -4.05
CA LEU A 263 -9.69 10.37 -4.55
C LEU A 263 -10.30 11.18 -5.69
N ALA A 264 -10.15 12.49 -5.63
CA ALA A 264 -10.51 13.36 -6.74
C ALA A 264 -9.53 14.54 -6.84
N PHE A 265 -9.16 14.93 -8.05
CA PHE A 265 -8.22 16.02 -8.30
C PHE A 265 -8.70 16.90 -9.46
N ASP A 266 -8.06 18.04 -9.65
CA ASP A 266 -8.41 19.05 -10.66
C ASP A 266 -9.86 19.54 -10.53
N ILE A 267 -10.44 19.49 -9.33
CA ILE A 267 -11.76 20.07 -9.05
C ILE A 267 -11.64 21.59 -9.24
N PRO A 268 -12.39 22.21 -10.17
CA PRO A 268 -12.20 23.64 -10.47
C PRO A 268 -12.46 24.53 -9.26
N VAL A 269 -11.70 25.63 -9.12
CA VAL A 269 -11.85 26.57 -7.98
C VAL A 269 -13.26 27.16 -7.83
N ALA A 270 -14.02 27.26 -8.93
CA ALA A 270 -15.41 27.71 -8.91
C ALA A 270 -16.36 26.70 -8.23
N THR A 271 -15.94 25.45 -8.09
CA THR A 271 -16.68 24.41 -7.38
C THR A 271 -16.45 24.56 -5.89
N THR A 272 -17.54 24.77 -5.14
CA THR A 272 -17.53 24.88 -3.68
C THR A 272 -18.31 23.77 -2.99
N GLN A 273 -18.87 22.84 -3.78
CA GLN A 273 -19.59 21.70 -3.28
C GLN A 273 -19.56 20.51 -4.26
N LEU A 274 -19.63 19.31 -3.71
CA LEU A 274 -20.00 18.08 -4.41
C LEU A 274 -21.34 17.60 -3.86
N ALA A 275 -22.27 17.29 -4.76
CA ALA A 275 -23.56 16.75 -4.37
C ALA A 275 -23.41 15.35 -3.76
N LYS A 276 -24.37 14.94 -2.92
CA LYS A 276 -24.48 13.56 -2.47
C LYS A 276 -24.52 12.62 -3.70
N GLY A 277 -23.74 11.55 -3.68
CA GLY A 277 -23.59 10.61 -4.78
C GLY A 277 -22.67 11.06 -5.92
N ALA A 278 -22.05 12.24 -5.86
CA ALA A 278 -21.14 12.74 -6.89
C ALA A 278 -19.89 11.87 -7.10
N GLY A 279 -19.53 11.01 -6.13
CA GLY A 279 -18.42 10.05 -6.23
C GLY A 279 -18.78 8.72 -6.88
N SER A 280 -19.99 8.57 -7.42
CA SER A 280 -20.39 7.33 -8.11
C SER A 280 -19.57 7.12 -9.38
N ALA A 281 -19.49 5.87 -9.85
CA ALA A 281 -18.85 5.59 -11.13
C ALA A 281 -19.59 6.32 -12.28
N GLY A 282 -18.83 7.00 -13.15
CA GLY A 282 -19.38 7.69 -14.32
C GLY A 282 -20.01 9.07 -14.06
N THR A 283 -20.07 9.54 -12.81
CA THR A 283 -20.50 10.92 -12.52
C THR A 283 -19.38 11.92 -12.79
N SER A 284 -19.74 13.07 -13.32
CA SER A 284 -18.81 14.19 -13.53
C SER A 284 -18.68 15.02 -12.26
N LEU A 285 -17.45 15.40 -11.91
CA LEU A 285 -17.15 16.37 -10.85
C LEU A 285 -17.05 17.81 -11.39
N GLY A 286 -17.74 18.12 -12.49
CA GLY A 286 -17.79 19.47 -13.05
C GLY A 286 -16.43 19.98 -13.56
N GLY A 287 -15.55 19.07 -13.99
CA GLY A 287 -14.18 19.35 -14.44
C GLY A 287 -13.10 18.60 -13.66
N GLY A 288 -13.43 18.11 -12.46
CA GLY A 288 -12.53 17.25 -11.68
C GLY A 288 -12.46 15.81 -12.21
N VAL A 289 -11.37 15.12 -11.87
CA VAL A 289 -11.08 13.74 -12.22
C VAL A 289 -11.17 12.86 -10.97
N GLN A 290 -11.86 11.73 -11.06
CA GLN A 290 -11.87 10.72 -9.99
C GLN A 290 -10.64 9.82 -10.12
N GLY A 291 -9.85 9.69 -9.05
CA GLY A 291 -8.68 8.81 -8.96
C GLY A 291 -9.05 7.36 -8.66
N TYR A 292 -8.06 6.47 -8.74
CA TYR A 292 -8.20 5.03 -8.51
C TYR A 292 -8.05 4.70 -7.03
N ASN A 293 -9.11 4.20 -6.41
CA ASN A 293 -9.18 3.89 -4.98
C ASN A 293 -8.73 2.45 -4.68
N ASP A 294 -8.59 2.11 -3.40
CA ASP A 294 -8.06 0.80 -2.99
C ASP A 294 -9.07 -0.36 -3.16
N THR A 295 -10.31 -0.10 -3.56
CA THR A 295 -11.23 -1.17 -4.02
C THR A 295 -10.95 -1.61 -5.46
N GLY A 296 -10.04 -0.92 -6.16
CA GLY A 296 -9.74 -1.18 -7.56
C GLY A 296 -10.72 -0.51 -8.52
N ALA A 297 -11.29 0.62 -8.13
CA ALA A 297 -12.23 1.39 -8.94
C ALA A 297 -11.99 2.89 -8.83
N ASN A 298 -12.49 3.65 -9.81
CA ASN A 298 -12.54 5.10 -9.71
C ASN A 298 -13.74 5.54 -8.87
N GLY A 299 -13.51 6.52 -8.00
CA GLY A 299 -14.54 7.19 -7.23
C GLY A 299 -14.67 6.74 -5.79
N TYR A 300 -15.86 6.91 -5.22
CA TYR A 300 -16.13 6.66 -3.81
C TYR A 300 -16.40 5.19 -3.54
N ALA A 301 -15.70 4.64 -2.56
CA ALA A 301 -16.02 3.40 -1.90
C ALA A 301 -16.27 3.68 -0.42
N GLY A 302 -17.44 3.27 0.07
CA GLY A 302 -17.83 3.44 1.46
C GLY A 302 -16.95 2.69 2.46
N PRO A 303 -17.10 3.00 3.76
CA PRO A 303 -16.46 2.22 4.82
C PRO A 303 -16.95 0.77 4.79
N CYS A 304 -16.04 -0.17 5.05
CA CYS A 304 -16.35 -1.58 5.26
C CYS A 304 -15.24 -2.29 6.06
N PRO A 305 -14.97 -1.86 7.30
CA PRO A 305 -13.91 -2.44 8.13
C PRO A 305 -14.21 -3.92 8.45
N PRO A 306 -13.21 -4.72 8.86
CA PRO A 306 -13.45 -6.07 9.34
C PRO A 306 -14.47 -6.12 10.49
N MET A 307 -15.22 -7.22 10.59
CA MET A 307 -16.18 -7.40 11.69
C MET A 307 -15.45 -7.58 13.01
N GLY A 308 -15.86 -6.82 14.03
CA GLY A 308 -15.31 -6.86 15.38
C GLY A 308 -14.05 -6.02 15.60
N ASP A 309 -13.53 -5.36 14.56
CA ASP A 309 -12.47 -4.36 14.73
C ASP A 309 -13.04 -3.14 15.49
N PRO A 310 -12.21 -2.36 16.21
CA PRO A 310 -12.60 -1.02 16.68
C PRO A 310 -13.17 -0.20 15.54
N ALA A 311 -13.98 0.83 15.83
CA ALA A 311 -14.44 1.72 14.77
C ALA A 311 -13.24 2.38 14.07
N HIS A 312 -13.20 2.26 12.75
CA HIS A 312 -12.18 2.91 11.91
C HIS A 312 -12.54 4.38 11.73
N HIS A 313 -11.51 5.19 11.50
CA HIS A 313 -11.57 6.62 11.20
C HIS A 313 -11.53 6.82 9.69
N TYR A 314 -12.37 7.71 9.20
CA TYR A 314 -12.42 8.10 7.80
C TYR A 314 -12.13 9.59 7.73
N ILE A 315 -10.94 9.92 7.26
CA ILE A 315 -10.41 11.28 7.22
C ILE A 315 -10.72 11.88 5.87
N PHE A 316 -11.61 12.86 5.84
CA PHE A 316 -11.91 13.66 4.67
C PHE A 316 -10.95 14.84 4.63
N THR A 317 -10.21 15.02 3.54
CA THR A 317 -9.28 16.14 3.37
C THR A 317 -9.49 16.82 2.04
N LEU A 318 -9.64 18.14 2.06
CA LEU A 318 -9.65 18.99 0.87
C LEU A 318 -8.38 19.84 0.87
N TYR A 319 -7.58 19.71 -0.19
CA TYR A 319 -6.36 20.47 -0.40
C TYR A 319 -6.61 21.62 -1.38
N ALA A 320 -6.11 22.81 -1.03
CA ALA A 320 -6.09 23.97 -1.91
C ALA A 320 -4.82 23.95 -2.78
N ILE A 321 -4.99 23.88 -4.10
CA ILE A 321 -3.89 23.70 -5.05
C ILE A 321 -3.68 24.99 -5.87
N PRO A 322 -2.45 25.54 -5.96
CA PRO A 322 -2.14 26.76 -6.72
C PRO A 322 -2.03 26.56 -8.24
N LEU A 323 -2.27 25.33 -8.70
CA LEU A 323 -2.27 24.91 -10.10
C LEU A 323 -3.69 24.60 -10.55
N ALA A 324 -4.02 24.94 -11.80
CA ALA A 324 -5.35 24.66 -12.36
C ALA A 324 -5.53 23.18 -12.74
N SER A 325 -4.43 22.49 -13.07
CA SER A 325 -4.46 21.07 -13.38
C SER A 325 -3.15 20.39 -12.99
N LEU A 326 -3.25 19.40 -12.10
CA LEU A 326 -2.21 18.44 -11.77
C LEU A 326 -2.07 17.38 -12.86
N ALA A 327 -3.13 17.08 -13.63
CA ALA A 327 -3.03 16.17 -14.77
C ALA A 327 -1.97 16.63 -15.78
N SER A 328 -1.98 17.92 -16.13
CA SER A 328 -1.01 18.49 -17.09
C SER A 328 0.34 18.80 -16.45
N ALA A 329 0.37 19.25 -15.19
CA ALA A 329 1.61 19.64 -14.53
C ALA A 329 2.43 18.45 -14.00
N GLN A 330 1.77 17.36 -13.60
CA GLN A 330 2.36 16.21 -12.91
C GLN A 330 2.02 14.87 -13.57
N MET A 331 1.45 14.90 -14.78
CA MET A 331 1.07 13.70 -15.56
C MET A 331 0.14 12.75 -14.80
N LEU A 332 -0.69 13.28 -13.89
CA LEU A 332 -1.73 12.50 -13.22
C LEU A 332 -2.82 12.09 -14.22
N THR A 333 -3.33 10.88 -14.07
CA THR A 333 -4.43 10.35 -14.87
C THR A 333 -5.52 9.82 -13.94
N ALA A 334 -6.68 9.45 -14.48
CA ALA A 334 -7.70 8.76 -13.69
C ALA A 334 -7.19 7.42 -13.11
N ALA A 335 -6.14 6.85 -13.68
CA ALA A 335 -5.51 5.63 -13.20
C ALA A 335 -4.57 5.90 -11.99
N ALA A 336 -4.35 7.16 -11.60
CA ALA A 336 -3.48 7.51 -10.49
C ALA A 336 -4.06 6.96 -9.16
N PRO A 337 -3.27 6.19 -8.41
CA PRO A 337 -3.66 5.61 -7.12
C PRO A 337 -3.43 6.59 -5.97
N GLY A 338 -3.90 6.21 -4.78
CA GLY A 338 -3.87 7.04 -3.59
C GLY A 338 -2.48 7.51 -3.16
N GLY A 339 -1.47 6.64 -3.20
CA GLY A 339 -0.10 7.03 -2.84
C GLY A 339 0.44 8.16 -3.73
N LEU A 340 0.22 8.07 -5.05
CA LEU A 340 0.67 9.10 -6.00
C LEU A 340 -0.12 10.40 -5.90
N ILE A 341 -1.46 10.32 -5.80
CA ILE A 341 -2.29 11.53 -5.64
C ILE A 341 -1.97 12.21 -4.30
N GLY A 342 -1.82 11.45 -3.22
CA GLY A 342 -1.44 11.95 -1.90
C GLY A 342 -0.07 12.63 -1.91
N PHE A 343 0.93 12.04 -2.57
CA PHE A 343 2.24 12.65 -2.77
C PHE A 343 2.15 14.01 -3.46
N VAL A 344 1.50 14.06 -4.64
CA VAL A 344 1.39 15.28 -5.44
C VAL A 344 0.60 16.37 -4.69
N ALA A 345 -0.50 15.99 -4.04
CA ALA A 345 -1.31 16.92 -3.26
C ALA A 345 -0.49 17.54 -2.13
N ARG A 346 0.20 16.74 -1.32
CA ARG A 346 1.02 17.21 -0.18
C ARG A 346 2.19 18.08 -0.63
N ALA A 347 2.83 17.74 -1.74
CA ALA A 347 3.94 18.50 -2.30
C ALA A 347 3.52 19.86 -2.90
N THR A 348 2.25 20.00 -3.30
CA THR A 348 1.78 21.18 -4.07
C THR A 348 0.83 22.08 -3.27
N ALA A 349 0.11 21.53 -2.30
CA ALA A 349 -0.96 22.24 -1.60
C ALA A 349 -0.44 23.41 -0.75
N THR A 350 -1.18 24.52 -0.77
CA THR A 350 -0.90 25.70 0.06
C THR A 350 -1.66 25.69 1.38
N ALA A 351 -2.76 24.93 1.46
CA ALA A 351 -3.53 24.71 2.67
C ALA A 351 -4.37 23.42 2.57
N LYS A 352 -4.83 22.92 3.71
CA LYS A 352 -5.86 21.87 3.79
C LYS A 352 -6.99 22.21 4.76
N ALA A 353 -8.16 21.65 4.50
CA ALA A 353 -9.28 21.54 5.44
C ALA A 353 -9.61 20.06 5.64
N THR A 354 -9.88 19.64 6.87
CA THR A 354 -10.13 18.23 7.18
C THR A 354 -11.20 18.06 8.26
N PHE A 355 -11.95 16.97 8.15
CA PHE A 355 -12.74 16.43 9.26
C PHE A 355 -12.66 14.90 9.24
N THR A 356 -12.90 14.30 10.40
CA THR A 356 -12.89 12.85 10.58
C THR A 356 -14.28 12.38 11.01
N ALA A 357 -14.71 11.23 10.53
CA ALA A 357 -15.87 10.50 11.03
C ALA A 357 -15.50 9.03 11.26
N THR A 358 -16.35 8.25 11.94
CA THR A 358 -16.04 6.86 12.26
C THR A 358 -17.09 5.88 11.74
N TYR A 359 -16.70 4.64 11.51
CA TYR A 359 -17.61 3.52 11.26
C TYR A 359 -17.00 2.23 11.77
N GLY A 360 -17.83 1.35 12.35
CA GLY A 360 -17.45 0.03 12.83
C GLY A 360 -18.61 -0.95 12.67
N ARG A 361 -18.32 -2.25 12.65
CA ARG A 361 -19.33 -3.31 12.49
C ARG A 361 -18.91 -4.61 13.16
#